data_AF-A0A3C0SXG2-F1
#
_entry.id   AF-A0A3C0SXG2-F1
#
_cell.length_a   1.000
_cell.length_b   1.000
_cell.length_c   1.000
_cell.angle_alpha   90.00
_cell.angle_beta   90.00
_cell.angle_gamma   90.00
#
_symmetry.space_group_name_H-M   'P 1'
#
loop_
_entity.id
_entity.type
_entity.pdbx_description
1 polymer ?
#
loop_
_entity_poly.entity_id
_entity_poly.type
_entity_poly.pdbx_seq_one_letter_code
_entity_poly.pdbx_strand_id
1 'polypeptide(L)'
;MDNPADLTTDKIYCANCVHCKLIRSKTGSGSQYCLRVRCDAGMWKKKLGEEKIYKYFTVARRSPESCSFYEPMGDPREFIKELKKTLPIKDEVYTGSN
;
A
#
# COMPACT_ATOMS: atom_id res chain seq x y z
N MET A 1 18.37 0.68 -15.20
CA MET A 1 19.47 0.69 -14.23
C MET A 1 19.02 1.58 -13.08
N ASP A 2 18.51 0.96 -12.02
CA ASP A 2 17.96 1.64 -10.84
C ASP A 2 19.07 2.44 -10.12
N ASN A 3 18.86 3.75 -9.96
CA ASN A 3 19.79 4.63 -9.26
C ASN A 3 19.74 4.34 -7.75
N PRO A 4 20.84 3.92 -7.10
CA PRO A 4 20.88 3.61 -5.67
C PRO A 4 20.78 4.84 -4.74
N ALA A 5 20.70 6.06 -5.28
CA ALA A 5 20.77 7.30 -4.52
C ALA A 5 19.43 7.89 -4.03
N ASP A 6 18.27 7.28 -4.35
CA ASP A 6 16.96 7.90 -4.08
C ASP A 6 16.20 7.31 -2.87
N LEU A 7 16.95 6.82 -1.89
CA LEU A 7 16.47 6.37 -0.58
C LEU A 7 16.76 7.44 0.46
N THR A 8 16.19 8.64 0.34
CA THR A 8 16.23 9.60 1.45
C THR A 8 15.24 9.16 2.54
N THR A 9 15.64 9.23 3.81
CA THR A 9 14.80 8.97 5.00
C THR A 9 13.61 9.92 5.10
N ASP A 10 13.60 10.97 4.29
CA ASP A 10 12.61 12.05 4.30
C ASP A 10 11.34 11.70 3.51
N LYS A 11 11.35 10.59 2.75
CA LYS A 11 10.18 10.15 2.01
C LYS A 11 9.19 9.45 2.93
N ILE A 12 7.95 9.92 2.90
CA ILE A 12 6.81 9.26 3.56
C ILE A 12 6.46 8.03 2.75
N TYR A 13 6.70 6.84 3.31
CA TYR A 13 6.28 5.59 2.68
C TYR A 13 5.00 5.10 3.33
N CYS A 14 3.85 5.35 2.70
CA CYS A 14 2.58 4.96 3.32
C CYS A 14 2.51 3.47 3.68
N ALA A 15 3.16 2.59 2.90
CA ALA A 15 3.16 1.16 3.20
C ALA A 15 3.75 0.84 4.59
N ASN A 16 4.70 1.66 5.05
CA ASN A 16 5.33 1.53 6.38
C ASN A 16 4.51 2.21 7.49
N CYS A 17 3.37 2.83 7.19
CA CYS A 17 2.57 3.53 8.19
C CYS A 17 1.62 2.58 8.92
N VAL A 18 1.45 2.75 10.25
CA VAL A 18 0.47 1.98 11.06
C VAL A 18 -0.95 2.03 10.50
N HIS A 19 -1.31 3.14 9.84
CA HIS A 19 -2.64 3.35 9.27
C HIS A 19 -2.82 2.72 7.88
N CYS A 20 -1.76 2.21 7.24
CA CYS A 20 -1.89 1.52 5.95
C CYS A 20 -2.33 0.08 6.18
N LYS A 21 -3.60 -0.21 5.85
CA LYS A 21 -4.21 -1.52 6.10
C LYS A 21 -4.45 -2.26 4.80
N LEU A 22 -4.03 -3.52 4.77
CA LEU A 22 -4.35 -4.48 3.71
C LEU A 22 -5.77 -5.01 3.93
N ILE A 23 -6.61 -4.92 2.90
CA ILE A 23 -7.99 -5.39 2.91
C ILE A 23 -8.23 -6.34 1.75
N ARG A 24 -9.20 -7.24 1.92
CA ARG A 24 -9.70 -8.11 0.86
C ARG A 24 -10.92 -7.45 0.22
N SER A 25 -10.82 -7.14 -1.07
CA SER A 25 -11.95 -6.65 -1.85
C SER A 25 -12.53 -7.82 -2.63
N LYS A 26 -13.81 -8.14 -2.40
CA LYS A 26 -14.51 -9.15 -3.20
C LYS A 26 -14.46 -8.77 -4.67
N THR A 27 -14.20 -9.74 -5.54
CA THR A 27 -14.20 -9.54 -6.98
C THR A 27 -14.94 -10.70 -7.63
N GLY A 28 -15.79 -10.40 -8.62
CA GLY A 28 -16.57 -11.40 -9.34
C GLY A 28 -17.65 -12.11 -8.50
N SER A 29 -18.08 -13.27 -9.00
CA SER A 29 -19.17 -14.08 -8.44
C SER A 29 -18.59 -15.34 -7.79
N GLY A 30 -18.22 -15.28 -6.51
CA GLY A 30 -17.69 -16.45 -5.77
C GLY A 30 -16.84 -16.10 -4.55
N SER A 31 -15.94 -17.01 -4.15
CA SER A 31 -14.94 -16.83 -3.07
C SER A 31 -13.67 -16.09 -3.52
N GLN A 32 -13.74 -15.37 -4.64
CA GLN A 32 -12.64 -14.62 -5.21
C GLN A 32 -12.50 -13.24 -4.56
N TYR A 33 -11.26 -12.85 -4.28
CA TYR A 33 -10.93 -11.54 -3.75
C TYR A 33 -9.62 -11.01 -4.32
N CYS A 34 -9.51 -9.69 -4.42
CA CYS A 34 -8.26 -9.01 -4.68
C CYS A 34 -7.73 -8.35 -3.41
N LEU A 35 -6.42 -8.28 -3.30
CA LEU A 35 -5.77 -7.51 -2.24
C LEU A 35 -5.76 -6.03 -2.59
N ARG A 36 -6.18 -5.22 -1.63
CA ARG A 36 -6.26 -3.77 -1.72
C ARG A 36 -5.68 -3.15 -0.46
N VAL A 37 -5.29 -1.89 -0.53
CA VAL A 37 -4.81 -1.14 0.62
C VAL A 37 -5.64 0.11 0.82
N ARG A 38 -5.92 0.42 2.09
CA ARG A 38 -6.61 1.65 2.52
C ARG A 38 -5.81 2.36 3.61
N CYS A 39 -6.14 3.63 3.84
CA CYS A 39 -5.59 4.41 4.93
C CYS A 39 -6.67 4.59 5.99
N ASP A 40 -6.50 3.95 7.15
CA ASP A 40 -7.45 3.99 8.25
C ASP A 40 -7.57 5.38 8.90
N ALA A 41 -6.51 6.19 8.82
CA ALA A 41 -6.54 7.61 9.19
C ALA A 41 -7.32 8.49 8.17
N GLY A 42 -7.82 7.91 7.08
CA GLY A 42 -8.65 8.62 6.11
C GLY A 42 -7.89 9.62 5.22
N MET A 43 -6.56 9.55 5.15
CA MET A 43 -5.76 10.48 4.33
C MET A 43 -5.94 10.26 2.83
N TRP A 44 -6.44 9.10 2.42
CA TRP A 44 -6.67 8.79 1.01
C TRP A 44 -8.13 9.02 0.67
N LYS A 45 -8.42 10.16 0.05
CA LYS A 45 -9.77 10.52 -0.42
C LYS A 45 -9.78 10.78 -1.92
N LYS A 46 -10.89 10.47 -2.57
CA LYS A 46 -11.18 10.88 -3.94
C LYS A 46 -11.65 12.35 -3.93
N LYS A 47 -11.75 12.96 -5.12
CA LYS A 47 -12.28 14.33 -5.26
C LYS A 47 -13.68 14.51 -4.66
N LEU A 48 -14.50 13.46 -4.69
CA LEU A 48 -15.86 13.45 -4.15
C LEU A 48 -15.93 13.05 -2.66
N GLY A 49 -14.80 12.99 -1.96
CA GLY A 49 -14.75 12.74 -0.50
C GLY A 49 -14.75 11.25 -0.09
N GLU A 50 -15.14 10.34 -0.98
CA GLU A 50 -15.06 8.90 -0.74
C GLU A 50 -13.62 8.44 -0.45
N GLU A 51 -13.49 7.39 0.37
CA GLU A 51 -12.19 6.77 0.61
C GLU A 51 -11.60 6.24 -0.71
N LYS A 52 -10.31 6.51 -0.90
CA LYS A 52 -9.55 6.02 -2.03
C LYS A 52 -8.74 4.79 -1.64
N ILE A 53 -9.09 3.67 -2.23
CA ILE A 53 -8.45 2.38 -2.05
C ILE A 53 -7.50 2.11 -3.23
N TYR A 54 -6.31 1.56 -2.97
CA TYR A 54 -5.32 1.25 -4.01
C TYR A 54 -5.09 -0.25 -4.16
N LYS A 55 -4.54 -0.64 -5.32
CA LYS A 55 -4.13 -2.03 -5.59
C LYS A 55 -2.88 -2.36 -4.77
N TYR A 56 -2.85 -3.54 -4.16
CA TYR A 56 -1.77 -3.93 -3.25
C TYR A 56 -0.37 -3.81 -3.88
N PHE A 57 -0.18 -4.27 -5.11
CA PHE A 57 1.12 -4.21 -5.81
C PHE A 57 1.68 -2.80 -6.03
N THR A 58 0.85 -1.76 -5.88
CA THR A 58 1.27 -0.36 -6.06
C THR A 58 1.72 0.31 -4.76
N VAL A 59 1.49 -0.32 -3.60
CA VAL A 59 1.65 0.32 -2.29
C VAL A 59 3.09 0.75 -2.00
N ALA A 60 4.10 -0.05 -2.40
CA ALA A 60 5.51 0.26 -2.18
C ALA A 60 6.04 1.45 -3.02
N ARG A 61 5.27 1.89 -4.02
CA ARG A 61 5.60 3.07 -4.84
C ARG A 61 4.88 4.33 -4.37
N ARG A 62 4.00 4.23 -3.36
CA ARG A 62 3.25 5.37 -2.84
C ARG A 62 4.09 6.15 -1.84
N SER A 63 4.54 7.32 -2.28
CA SER A 63 5.20 8.30 -1.43
C SER A 63 4.51 9.66 -1.55
N PRO A 64 3.47 9.96 -0.73
CA PRO A 64 2.89 11.29 -0.72
C PRO A 64 3.91 12.32 -0.20
N GLU A 65 3.73 13.57 -0.59
CA GLU A 65 4.58 14.68 -0.15
C GLU A 65 4.39 15.01 1.34
N SER A 66 3.18 14.81 1.86
CA SER A 66 2.85 15.07 3.25
C SER A 66 1.76 14.13 3.77
N CYS A 67 1.80 13.83 5.07
CA CYS A 67 0.77 13.06 5.76
C CYS A 67 0.81 13.37 7.27
N SER A 68 -0.20 14.07 7.78
CA SER A 68 -0.27 14.49 9.19
C SER A 68 -0.42 13.35 10.19
N PHE A 69 -0.81 12.16 9.72
CA PHE A 69 -0.98 10.95 10.51
C PHE A 69 0.06 9.89 10.12
N TYR A 70 1.22 10.29 9.60
CA TYR A 70 2.25 9.31 9.27
C TYR A 70 2.96 8.84 10.54
N GLU A 71 2.79 7.56 10.85
CA GLU A 71 3.45 6.90 11.97
C GLU A 71 4.15 5.62 11.46
N PRO A 72 5.48 5.64 11.28
CA PRO A 72 6.23 4.53 10.70
C PRO A 72 6.36 3.33 11.66
N MET A 73 6.19 2.11 11.14
CA MET A 73 6.30 0.83 11.87
C MET A 73 7.72 0.23 11.78
N GLY A 74 8.74 1.02 12.08
CA GLY A 74 10.15 0.63 11.95
C GLY A 74 10.86 1.33 10.79
N ASP A 75 12.02 0.80 10.38
CA ASP A 75 12.84 1.42 9.33
C ASP A 75 12.13 1.38 7.97
N PRO A 76 11.77 2.54 7.39
CA PRO A 76 11.03 2.56 6.13
C PRO A 76 11.82 1.97 4.96
N ARG A 77 13.16 2.04 4.96
CA ARG A 77 13.97 1.59 3.81
C ARG A 77 14.01 0.07 3.76
N GLU A 78 14.32 -0.57 4.88
CA GLU A 78 14.35 -2.03 4.98
C GLU A 78 12.96 -2.61 4.72
N PHE A 79 11.92 -2.03 5.35
CA PHE A 79 10.54 -2.47 5.14
C PHE A 79 10.13 -2.40 3.67
N ILE A 80 10.36 -1.27 2.99
CA ILE A 80 9.98 -1.11 1.59
C ILE A 80 10.82 -2.00 0.67
N LYS A 81 12.10 -2.21 0.97
CA LYS A 81 12.97 -3.11 0.20
C LYS A 81 12.46 -4.54 0.24
N GLU A 82 12.13 -5.06 1.41
CA GLU A 82 11.57 -6.41 1.54
C GLU A 82 10.16 -6.50 0.95
N LEU A 83 9.31 -5.50 1.22
CA LEU A 83 7.96 -5.45 0.65
C LEU A 83 7.97 -5.53 -0.88
N LYS A 84 8.88 -4.80 -1.56
CA LYS A 84 9.00 -4.86 -3.03
C LYS A 84 9.36 -6.25 -3.55
N LYS A 85 10.07 -7.08 -2.78
CA LYS A 85 10.41 -8.46 -3.15
C LYS A 85 9.21 -9.40 -3.01
N THR A 86 8.35 -9.15 -2.03
CA THR A 86 7.18 -10.00 -1.73
C THR A 86 5.91 -9.56 -2.44
N LEU A 87 5.85 -8.31 -2.93
CA LEU A 87 4.68 -7.80 -3.64
C LEU A 87 4.47 -8.52 -4.98
N PRO A 88 3.22 -8.82 -5.36
CA PRO A 88 2.92 -9.33 -6.68
C PRO A 88 3.27 -8.29 -7.75
N ILE A 89 3.56 -8.73 -8.98
CA ILE A 89 3.95 -7.83 -10.08
C ILE A 89 2.73 -7.12 -10.69
N LYS A 90 1.54 -7.70 -10.50
CA LYS A 90 0.27 -7.23 -11.06
C LYS A 90 -0.87 -7.36 -10.05
N ASP A 91 -2.05 -6.93 -10.47
CA ASP A 91 -3.27 -7.15 -9.71
C ASP A 91 -3.65 -8.63 -9.76
N GLU A 92 -3.58 -9.31 -8.62
CA GLU A 92 -3.88 -10.73 -8.50
C GLU A 92 -5.28 -10.97 -7.93
N VAL A 93 -5.94 -11.99 -8.46
CA VAL A 93 -7.19 -12.52 -7.93
C VAL A 93 -6.86 -13.77 -7.15
N TYR A 94 -7.18 -13.75 -5.87
CA TYR A 94 -7.01 -14.87 -4.96
C TYR A 94 -8.35 -15.57 -4.79
N THR A 95 -8.32 -16.88 -4.61
CA THR A 95 -9.47 -17.67 -4.17
C THR A 95 -9.30 -18.00 -2.71
N GLY A 96 -10.29 -17.70 -1.87
CA GLY A 96 -10.29 -18.16 -0.49
C GLY A 96 -10.41 -19.69 -0.47
N SER A 97 -9.34 -20.38 -0.05
CA SER A 97 -9.46 -21.76 0.42
C SER A 97 -10.23 -21.69 1.75
N ASN A 98 -11.43 -22.25 1.78
CA ASN A 98 -12.12 -22.54 3.04
C ASN A 98 -11.32 -23.55 3.86
#